data_AF-A0A0C3NAH8-F1
#
_entry.id   AF-A0A0C3NAH8-F1
#
_cell.length_a   1.000
_cell.length_b   1.000
_cell.length_c   1.000
_cell.angle_alpha   90.00
_cell.angle_beta   90.00
_cell.angle_gamma   90.00
#
_symmetry.space_group_name_H-M   'P 1'
#
loop_
_entity.id
_entity.type
_entity.pdbx_description
1 polymer ?
#
loop_
_entity_poly.entity_id
_entity_poly.type
_entity_poly.pdbx_seq_one_letter_code
_entity_poly.pdbx_strand_id
1 'polypeptide(L)'
;MLITPKNTTRCLQIIILGVMAYMTMSSAFAALPVINPPTGGGIGGAQVANNDILAIIGAYFKQGITIFAYILVAISGLVVIIGSMVRWRKYSAGQMELGDVKEYLISGVILVIFIALLAKWGLDAMA
;
A
#
# COMPACT_ATOMS: atom_id res chain seq x y z
N MET A 1 -1.14 28.52 -56.45
CA MET A 1 -2.44 27.99 -55.98
C MET A 1 -2.35 27.87 -54.47
N LEU A 2 -2.75 28.91 -53.75
CA LEU A 2 -2.50 29.11 -52.31
C LEU A 2 -3.57 28.37 -51.48
N ILE A 3 -3.15 27.39 -50.68
CA ILE A 3 -4.00 26.68 -49.72
C ILE A 3 -4.25 27.61 -48.53
N THR A 4 -5.51 27.91 -48.23
CA THR A 4 -5.93 28.78 -47.13
C THR A 4 -5.78 28.08 -45.77
N PRO A 5 -5.35 28.79 -44.71
CA PRO A 5 -4.97 28.20 -43.41
C PRO A 5 -6.13 27.54 -42.64
N LYS A 6 -7.38 27.86 -43.00
CA LYS A 6 -8.59 27.35 -42.34
C LYS A 6 -8.90 25.89 -42.66
N ASN A 7 -8.45 25.37 -43.82
CA ASN A 7 -8.76 24.01 -44.24
C ASN A 7 -7.77 23.00 -43.62
N THR A 8 -6.53 23.42 -43.38
CA THR A 8 -5.48 22.61 -42.73
C THR A 8 -5.84 22.31 -41.27
N THR A 9 -6.44 23.25 -40.56
CA THR A 9 -6.86 23.07 -39.15
C THR A 9 -8.01 22.07 -39.01
N ARG A 10 -8.95 22.04 -39.97
CA ARG A 10 -10.09 21.10 -39.96
C ARG A 10 -9.64 19.68 -40.31
N CYS A 11 -8.72 19.51 -41.25
CA CYS A 11 -8.09 18.22 -41.53
C CYS A 11 -7.29 17.70 -40.32
N LEU A 12 -6.55 18.57 -39.64
CA LEU A 12 -5.83 18.21 -38.42
C LEU A 12 -6.78 17.73 -37.30
N GLN A 13 -7.91 18.42 -37.10
CA GLN A 13 -8.92 18.03 -36.11
C GLN A 13 -9.54 16.66 -36.44
N ILE A 14 -9.85 16.38 -37.71
CA ILE A 14 -10.41 15.09 -38.13
C ILE A 14 -9.40 13.96 -37.95
N ILE A 15 -8.11 14.20 -38.22
CA ILE A 15 -7.05 13.20 -37.99
C ILE A 15 -6.89 12.93 -36.49
N ILE A 16 -6.89 13.96 -35.63
CA ILE A 16 -6.78 13.78 -34.18
C ILE A 16 -8.00 13.01 -33.64
N LEU A 17 -9.23 13.38 -34.03
CA LEU A 17 -10.43 12.65 -33.63
C LEU A 17 -10.46 11.21 -34.19
N GLY A 18 -9.96 10.99 -35.40
CA GLY A 18 -9.83 9.67 -36.00
C GLY A 18 -8.82 8.79 -35.28
N VAL A 19 -7.68 9.34 -34.86
CA VAL A 19 -6.68 8.65 -34.04
C VAL A 19 -7.23 8.34 -32.66
N MET A 20 -7.93 9.28 -32.01
CA MET A 20 -8.58 9.04 -30.71
C MET A 20 -9.67 7.96 -30.79
N ALA A 21 -10.49 7.97 -31.85
CA ALA A 21 -11.49 6.94 -32.09
C ALA A 21 -10.86 5.56 -32.35
N TYR A 22 -9.77 5.52 -33.13
CA TYR A 22 -9.02 4.29 -33.40
C TYR A 22 -8.35 3.74 -32.13
N MET A 23 -7.86 4.61 -31.24
CA MET A 23 -7.35 4.22 -29.93
C MET A 23 -8.44 3.59 -29.06
N THR A 24 -9.67 4.13 -29.06
CA THR A 24 -10.80 3.58 -28.29
C THR A 24 -11.38 2.27 -28.85
N MET A 25 -11.18 1.98 -30.15
CA MET A 25 -11.71 0.77 -30.81
C MET A 25 -10.66 -0.34 -31.00
N SER A 26 -9.38 -0.08 -30.69
CA SER A 26 -8.33 -1.08 -30.84
C SER A 26 -8.41 -2.16 -29.74
N SER A 27 -8.49 -3.43 -30.15
CA SER A 27 -8.44 -4.60 -29.28
C SER A 27 -7.16 -4.72 -28.44
N ALA A 28 -6.15 -3.90 -28.73
CA ALA A 28 -4.92 -3.75 -27.95
C ALA A 28 -5.14 -3.02 -26.61
N PHE A 29 -6.16 -2.17 -26.49
CA PHE A 29 -6.57 -1.56 -25.21
C PHE A 29 -7.60 -2.40 -24.44
N ALA A 30 -8.29 -3.34 -25.11
CA ALA A 30 -9.15 -4.33 -24.46
C ALA A 30 -8.35 -5.48 -23.82
N ALA A 31 -7.07 -5.62 -24.20
CA ALA A 31 -6.12 -6.58 -23.65
C ALA A 31 -5.00 -5.90 -22.84
N LEU A 32 -5.22 -4.69 -22.33
CA LEU A 32 -4.39 -4.19 -21.23
C LEU A 32 -4.55 -5.19 -20.08
N PRO A 33 -3.44 -5.70 -19.51
CA PRO A 33 -3.50 -6.60 -18.36
C PRO A 33 -4.42 -5.96 -17.33
N VAL A 34 -5.56 -6.61 -17.07
CA VAL A 34 -6.46 -6.18 -16.02
C VAL A 34 -5.62 -6.23 -14.77
N ILE A 35 -5.27 -5.06 -14.26
CA ILE A 35 -4.67 -4.89 -12.95
C ILE A 35 -5.76 -5.39 -12.01
N ASN A 36 -5.70 -6.68 -11.65
CA ASN A 36 -6.72 -7.31 -10.86
C ASN A 36 -6.88 -6.49 -9.58
N PRO A 37 -8.07 -5.91 -9.33
CA PRO A 37 -8.26 -5.10 -8.14
C PRO A 37 -7.98 -5.98 -6.93
N PRO A 38 -7.21 -5.47 -5.96
CA PRO A 38 -6.86 -6.27 -4.81
C PRO A 38 -8.10 -6.71 -4.03
N THR A 39 -8.08 -7.95 -3.54
CA THR A 39 -9.21 -8.66 -2.92
C THR A 39 -9.77 -8.01 -1.65
N GLY A 40 -9.21 -6.88 -1.20
CA GLY A 40 -9.59 -6.15 0.01
C GLY A 40 -10.66 -5.06 -0.16
N GLY A 41 -11.23 -4.92 -1.35
CA GLY A 41 -12.22 -3.88 -1.67
C GLY A 41 -11.61 -2.47 -1.73
N GLY A 42 -12.40 -1.50 -2.19
CA GLY A 42 -12.04 -0.08 -2.17
C GLY A 42 -12.02 0.47 -0.74
N ILE A 43 -11.60 1.73 -0.59
CA ILE A 43 -11.67 2.43 0.70
C ILE A 43 -13.14 2.51 1.13
N GLY A 44 -13.45 2.08 2.37
CA GLY A 44 -14.81 2.04 2.90
C GLY A 44 -15.66 0.84 2.47
N GLY A 45 -15.03 -0.28 2.09
CA GLY A 45 -15.71 -1.57 1.92
C GLY A 45 -16.44 -1.73 0.60
N ALA A 46 -16.36 -0.73 -0.28
CA ALA A 46 -16.98 -0.74 -1.60
C ALA A 46 -16.36 -1.84 -2.48
N GLN A 47 -17.21 -2.63 -3.14
CA GLN A 47 -16.77 -3.60 -4.14
C GLN A 47 -16.15 -2.83 -5.33
N VAL A 48 -14.89 -3.14 -5.64
CA VAL A 48 -14.19 -2.51 -6.76
C VAL A 48 -14.71 -3.14 -8.05
N ALA A 49 -15.61 -2.46 -8.74
CA ALA A 49 -16.07 -2.89 -10.06
C ALA A 49 -14.94 -2.72 -11.10
N ASN A 50 -14.88 -3.62 -12.08
CA ASN A 50 -13.95 -3.59 -13.22
C ASN A 50 -14.27 -2.42 -14.19
N ASN A 51 -14.21 -1.17 -13.71
CA ASN A 51 -14.14 0.07 -14.49
C ASN A 51 -14.02 1.32 -13.59
N ASP A 52 -14.09 1.18 -12.27
CA ASP A 52 -14.00 2.30 -11.33
C ASP A 52 -12.54 2.57 -10.96
N ILE A 53 -11.91 3.45 -11.72
CA ILE A 53 -10.49 3.81 -11.56
C ILE A 53 -10.23 4.39 -10.15
N LEU A 54 -11.18 5.14 -9.56
CA LEU A 54 -11.00 5.68 -8.20
C LEU A 54 -11.04 4.57 -7.14
N ALA A 55 -11.97 3.62 -7.26
CA ALA A 55 -12.04 2.50 -6.34
C ALA A 55 -10.81 1.58 -6.43
N ILE A 56 -10.27 1.37 -7.64
CA ILE A 56 -9.02 0.61 -7.86
C ILE A 56 -7.83 1.30 -7.18
N ILE A 57 -7.66 2.61 -7.38
CA ILE A 57 -6.58 3.38 -6.75
C ILE A 57 -6.69 3.33 -5.22
N GLY A 58 -7.91 3.47 -4.68
CA GLY A 58 -8.15 3.37 -3.24
C GLY A 58 -7.80 1.99 -2.67
N ALA A 59 -8.09 0.91 -3.40
CA ALA A 59 -7.77 -0.45 -2.99
C ALA A 59 -6.25 -0.70 -2.94
N TYR A 60 -5.48 -0.17 -3.90
CA TYR A 60 -4.01 -0.20 -3.87
C TYR A 60 -3.42 0.59 -2.71
N PHE A 61 -3.99 1.76 -2.39
CA PHE A 61 -3.56 2.55 -1.26
C PHE A 61 -3.79 1.82 0.08
N LYS A 62 -4.96 1.19 0.25
CA LYS A 62 -5.28 0.35 1.41
C LYS A 62 -4.28 -0.81 1.56
N GLN A 63 -3.92 -1.47 0.46
CA GLN A 63 -2.88 -2.49 0.48
C GLN A 63 -1.50 -1.94 0.86
N GLY A 64 -1.13 -0.77 0.34
CA GLY A 64 0.11 -0.10 0.70
C GLY A 64 0.22 0.17 2.20
N ILE A 65 -0.84 0.70 2.81
CA ILE A 65 -0.88 0.93 4.26
C ILE A 65 -0.85 -0.38 5.04
N THR A 66 -1.52 -1.42 4.55
CA THR A 66 -1.50 -2.76 5.16
C THR A 66 -0.09 -3.33 5.25
N ILE A 67 0.66 -3.25 4.15
CA ILE A 67 2.06 -3.71 4.11
C ILE A 67 2.92 -2.86 5.07
N PHE A 68 2.74 -1.54 5.07
CA PHE A 68 3.47 -0.65 5.97
C PHE A 68 3.20 -0.98 7.46
N ALA A 69 1.95 -1.26 7.82
CA ALA A 69 1.57 -1.65 9.17
C ALA A 69 2.26 -2.95 9.60
N TYR A 70 2.33 -3.97 8.73
CA TYR A 70 3.06 -5.20 9.02
C TYR A 70 4.56 -4.97 9.22
N ILE A 71 5.16 -4.09 8.42
CA ILE A 71 6.59 -3.73 8.57
C ILE A 71 6.84 -3.09 9.93
N LEU A 72 5.98 -2.17 10.39
CA LEU A 72 6.12 -1.54 11.70
C LEU A 72 6.03 -2.57 12.84
N VAL A 73 5.07 -3.49 12.76
CA VAL A 73 4.95 -4.58 13.76
C VAL A 73 6.21 -5.44 13.76
N ALA A 74 6.71 -5.84 12.58
CA ALA A 74 7.91 -6.65 12.46
C ALA A 74 9.15 -5.95 13.05
N ILE A 75 9.36 -4.67 12.75
CA ILE A 75 10.48 -3.88 13.29
C ILE A 75 10.38 -3.78 14.81
N SER A 76 9.19 -3.51 15.35
CA SER A 76 9.01 -3.41 16.81
C SER A 76 9.38 -4.70 17.54
N GLY A 77 8.98 -5.86 16.99
CA GLY A 77 9.38 -7.17 17.52
C GLY A 77 10.89 -7.40 17.46
N LEU A 78 11.52 -7.01 16.36
CA LEU A 78 12.96 -7.14 16.16
C LEU A 78 13.75 -6.30 17.17
N VAL A 79 13.30 -5.08 17.46
CA VAL A 79 13.89 -4.20 18.49
C VAL A 79 13.78 -4.81 19.88
N VAL A 80 12.64 -5.41 20.23
CA VAL A 80 12.47 -6.08 21.53
C VAL A 80 13.41 -7.28 21.66
N ILE A 81 13.56 -8.09 20.62
CA ILE A 81 14.48 -9.24 20.61
C ILE A 81 15.93 -8.78 20.76
N ILE A 82 16.37 -7.81 19.96
CA ILE A 82 17.75 -7.27 20.04
C ILE A 82 18.01 -6.67 21.43
N GLY A 83 17.09 -5.84 21.93
CA GLY A 83 17.22 -5.24 23.26
C GLY A 83 17.28 -6.28 24.37
N SER A 84 16.50 -7.36 24.25
CA SER A 84 16.50 -8.48 25.19
C SER A 84 17.82 -9.25 25.15
N MET A 85 18.38 -9.49 23.97
CA MET A 85 19.71 -10.12 23.83
C MET A 85 20.81 -9.26 24.46
N VAL A 86 20.80 -7.95 24.24
CA VAL A 86 21.80 -7.04 24.84
C VAL A 86 21.73 -7.08 26.37
N ARG A 87 20.52 -7.07 26.94
CA ARG A 87 20.34 -7.17 28.39
C ARG A 87 20.72 -8.54 28.95
N TRP A 88 20.42 -9.62 28.22
CA TRP A 88 20.85 -10.97 28.58
C TRP A 88 22.39 -11.05 28.68
N ARG A 89 23.11 -10.46 27.73
CA ARG A 89 24.59 -10.40 27.79
C ARG A 89 25.10 -9.63 29.01
N LYS A 90 24.43 -8.53 29.41
CA LYS A 90 24.78 -7.77 30.63
C LYS A 90 24.52 -8.56 31.91
N TYR A 91 23.43 -9.33 31.94
CA TYR A 91 23.14 -10.25 33.03
C TYR A 91 24.19 -11.36 33.13
N SER A 92 24.55 -12.00 32.01
CA SER A 92 25.61 -13.02 31.99
C SER A 92 26.99 -12.47 32.39
N ALA A 93 27.22 -11.17 32.22
CA ALA A 93 28.42 -10.49 32.67
C ALA A 93 28.38 -10.07 34.16
N GLY A 94 27.31 -10.41 34.89
CA GLY A 94 27.13 -10.06 36.31
C GLY A 94 26.85 -8.57 36.57
N GLN A 95 26.54 -7.80 35.54
CA GLN A 95 26.32 -6.35 35.64
C GLN A 95 24.86 -5.95 35.87
N MET A 96 23.95 -6.91 35.96
CA MET A 96 22.51 -6.67 36.05
C MET A 96 21.82 -7.83 36.76
N GLU A 97 20.73 -7.55 37.46
CA GLU A 97 19.89 -8.58 38.07
C GLU A 97 18.95 -9.21 37.05
N LEU A 98 18.57 -10.47 37.28
CA LEU A 98 17.61 -11.19 36.43
C LEU A 98 16.22 -10.51 36.43
N GLY A 99 15.93 -9.74 37.49
CA GLY A 99 14.71 -8.93 37.64
C GLY A 99 14.55 -7.89 36.53
N ASP A 100 15.60 -7.14 36.22
CA ASP A 100 15.55 -6.10 35.18
C ASP A 100 15.42 -6.68 33.77
N VAL A 101 15.93 -7.89 33.55
CA VAL A 101 15.86 -8.57 32.25
C VAL A 101 14.42 -9.04 31.98
N LYS A 102 13.76 -9.66 32.97
CA LYS A 102 12.38 -10.13 32.83
C LYS A 102 11.39 -8.97 32.68
N GLU A 103 11.59 -7.87 33.41
CA GLU A 103 10.71 -6.70 33.33
C GLU A 103 10.82 -6.02 31.97
N TYR A 104 12.04 -5.92 31.42
CA TYR A 104 12.23 -5.43 30.05
C TYR A 104 11.56 -6.35 29.02
N LEU A 105 11.72 -7.67 29.17
CA LEU A 105 11.12 -8.63 28.24
C LEU A 105 9.59 -8.53 28.27
N ILE A 106 8.98 -8.51 29.46
CA ILE A 106 7.53 -8.44 29.63
C ILE A 106 7.00 -7.10 29.09
N SER A 107 7.62 -5.98 29.47
CA SER A 107 7.21 -4.66 29.00
C SER A 107 7.35 -4.51 27.47
N GLY A 108 8.44 -5.04 26.89
CA GLY A 108 8.64 -5.07 25.45
C GLY A 108 7.60 -5.91 24.71
N VAL A 109 7.28 -7.12 25.20
CA VAL A 109 6.25 -7.98 24.60
C VAL A 109 4.88 -7.30 24.63
N ILE A 110 4.50 -6.70 25.76
CA ILE A 110 3.25 -5.94 25.88
C ILE A 110 3.20 -4.81 24.84
N LEU A 111 4.30 -4.08 24.66
CA LEU A 111 4.37 -2.98 23.70
C LEU A 111 4.22 -3.46 22.25
N VAL A 112 4.84 -4.59 21.89
CA VAL A 112 4.69 -5.19 20.54
C VAL A 112 3.24 -5.63 20.29
N ILE A 113 2.60 -6.27 21.28
CA ILE A 113 1.19 -6.64 21.19
C ILE A 113 0.32 -5.39 21.02
N PHE A 114 0.62 -4.32 21.76
CA PHE A 114 -0.11 -3.07 21.66
C PHE A 114 0.01 -2.42 20.27
N ILE A 115 1.21 -2.42 19.67
CA ILE A 115 1.42 -1.96 18.29
C ILE A 115 0.65 -2.83 17.30
N ALA A 116 0.65 -4.15 17.47
CA ALA A 116 -0.11 -5.05 16.60
C ALA A 116 -1.63 -4.79 16.68
N LEU A 117 -2.16 -4.51 17.87
CA LEU A 117 -3.56 -4.15 18.05
C LEU A 117 -3.90 -2.79 17.42
N LEU A 118 -3.01 -1.80 17.55
CA LEU A 118 -3.16 -0.49 16.88
C LEU A 118 -3.13 -0.63 15.35
N ALA A 119 -2.22 -1.44 14.82
CA ALA A 119 -2.16 -1.75 13.39
C ALA A 119 -3.47 -2.40 12.93
N LYS A 120 -3.97 -3.41 13.65
CA LYS A 120 -5.25 -4.04 13.35
C LYS A 120 -6.40 -3.04 13.38
N TRP A 121 -6.49 -2.23 14.43
CA TRP A 121 -7.54 -1.22 14.56
C TRP A 121 -7.48 -0.18 13.43
N GLY A 122 -6.28 0.28 13.06
CA GLY A 122 -6.11 1.20 11.94
C GLY A 122 -6.57 0.58 10.62
N LEU A 123 -6.28 -0.70 10.39
CA LEU A 123 -6.74 -1.44 9.21
C LEU A 123 -8.26 -1.64 9.20
N ASP A 124 -8.85 -1.96 10.35
CA ASP A 124 -10.30 -2.07 10.51
C ASP A 124 -10.99 -0.71 10.27
N ALA A 125 -10.37 0.42 10.65
CA ALA A 125 -10.89 1.76 10.39
C ALA A 125 -10.84 2.17 8.90
N MET A 126 -10.04 1.48 8.08
CA MET A 126 -9.96 1.67 6.62
C MET A 126 -10.83 0.67 5.85
N ALA A 127 -11.44 -0.30 6.55
CA ALA A 127 -12.40 -1.24 5.98
C ALA A 127 -13.75 -0.57 5.77
#